data_AF-A0A439DC55-F1
#
_entry.id   AF-A0A439DC55-F1
#
_cell.length_a   1.000
_cell.length_b   1.000
_cell.length_c   1.000
_cell.angle_alpha   90.00
_cell.angle_beta   90.00
_cell.angle_gamma   90.00
#
_symmetry.space_group_name_H-M   'P 1'
#
loop_
_entity.id
_entity.type
_entity.pdbx_description
1 polymer ?
#
loop_
_entity_poly.entity_id
_entity_poly.type
_entity_poly.pdbx_seq_one_letter_code
_entity_poly.pdbx_strand_id
1 'polypeptide(L)'
;MVRDFAQLQALAWKNARRVEDLLGEKGTVGSSLTLRLELMSASLPVRFRPTASSILGDISEIEALPWVFTHGDFLAANIMVNPYSGKLTGLLDWAEAEWLPFGVGMYGLEELLGEDNLSGRFVYYHEAMQLRNIFWEQLMLLVPELDRASKTVALVKRAQQLGVLLWHGIAFDDGKLNRVVEEGRDDHEIQRLTVFLSRTSSTQQSPLRKISPLMSSSLSLIRSFLLRKV
;
A
#
# COMPACT_ATOMS: atom_id res chain seq x y z
N MET A 1 7.83 -12.16 4.59
CA MET A 1 7.32 -10.78 4.43
C MET A 1 5.90 -10.68 3.85
N VAL A 2 5.64 -10.78 2.53
CA VAL A 2 4.28 -10.52 1.99
C VAL A 2 3.17 -11.42 2.56
N ARG A 3 3.48 -12.68 2.89
CA ARG A 3 2.54 -13.57 3.61
C ARG A 3 2.28 -13.10 5.05
N ASP A 4 3.30 -12.58 5.72
CA ASP A 4 3.17 -12.07 7.09
C ASP A 4 2.36 -10.76 7.08
N PHE A 5 2.53 -9.93 6.04
CA PHE A 5 1.68 -8.75 5.83
C PHE A 5 0.21 -9.16 5.60
N ALA A 6 -0.05 -10.20 4.79
CA ALA A 6 -1.41 -10.74 4.65
C ALA A 6 -1.99 -11.26 5.99
N GLN A 7 -1.16 -11.87 6.85
CA GLN A 7 -1.58 -12.28 8.20
C GLN A 7 -1.94 -11.09 9.09
N LEU A 8 -1.15 -10.01 9.04
CA LEU A 8 -1.45 -8.76 9.75
C LEU A 8 -2.78 -8.17 9.30
N GLN A 9 -3.02 -8.10 7.98
CA GLN A 9 -4.29 -7.61 7.44
C GLN A 9 -5.48 -8.51 7.85
N ALA A 10 -5.30 -9.84 7.82
CA ALA A 10 -6.31 -10.76 8.28
C ALA A 10 -6.61 -10.62 9.79
N LEU A 11 -5.60 -10.31 10.61
CA LEU A 11 -5.79 -10.00 12.02
C LEU A 11 -6.57 -8.69 12.20
N ALA A 12 -6.25 -7.66 11.43
CA ALA A 12 -6.97 -6.39 11.44
C ALA A 12 -8.45 -6.59 11.07
N TRP A 13 -8.73 -7.38 10.03
CA TRP A 13 -10.10 -7.76 9.64
C TRP A 13 -10.87 -8.46 10.76
N LYS A 14 -10.25 -9.42 11.44
CA LYS A 14 -10.88 -10.15 12.56
C LYS A 14 -11.25 -9.27 13.74
N ASN A 15 -10.58 -8.13 13.88
CA ASN A 15 -10.81 -7.14 14.93
C ASN A 15 -11.47 -5.87 14.38
N ALA A 16 -12.12 -5.95 13.21
CA ALA A 16 -12.82 -4.82 12.64
C ALA A 16 -13.96 -4.35 13.53
N ARG A 17 -14.20 -3.04 13.53
CA ARG A 17 -15.32 -2.39 14.21
C ARG A 17 -16.32 -1.86 13.19
N ARG A 18 -17.56 -1.70 13.66
CA ARG A 18 -18.57 -1.01 12.88
C ARG A 18 -18.27 0.49 12.88
N VAL A 19 -18.55 1.16 11.77
CA VAL A 19 -18.31 2.61 11.65
C VAL A 19 -19.11 3.41 12.68
N GLU A 20 -20.30 2.94 13.04
CA GLU A 20 -21.16 3.54 14.07
C GLU A 20 -20.52 3.54 15.46
N ASP A 21 -19.64 2.57 15.73
CA ASP A 21 -18.96 2.43 17.02
C ASP A 21 -17.69 3.29 17.12
N LEU A 22 -17.31 4.00 16.04
CA LEU A 22 -16.06 4.77 15.93
C LEU A 22 -16.26 6.29 16.08
N LEU A 23 -17.31 6.72 16.78
CA LEU A 23 -17.61 8.14 16.98
C LEU A 23 -16.44 8.85 17.67
N GLY A 24 -15.72 9.69 16.91
CA GLY A 24 -14.54 10.42 17.39
C GLY A 24 -13.23 9.62 17.42
N GLU A 25 -13.26 8.34 17.04
CA GLU A 25 -12.08 7.45 17.06
C GLU A 25 -11.45 7.24 15.67
N LYS A 26 -12.10 7.70 14.59
CA LYS A 26 -11.63 7.50 13.21
C LYS A 26 -10.24 8.09 12.91
N GLY A 27 -9.75 9.02 13.74
CA GLY A 27 -8.50 9.74 13.48
C GLY A 27 -8.65 10.84 12.43
N THR A 28 -7.51 11.46 12.10
CA THR A 28 -7.46 12.63 11.21
C THR A 28 -7.80 12.27 9.78
N VAL A 29 -7.25 11.18 9.22
CA VAL A 29 -7.50 10.77 7.83
C VAL A 29 -8.85 10.07 7.75
N GLY A 30 -9.17 9.18 8.70
CA GLY A 30 -10.45 8.46 8.71
C GLY A 30 -11.67 9.37 8.79
N SER A 31 -11.54 10.53 9.43
CA SER A 31 -12.62 11.54 9.50
C SER A 31 -12.69 12.47 8.29
N SER A 32 -11.77 12.36 7.32
CA SER A 32 -11.64 13.32 6.22
C SER A 32 -11.41 12.67 4.83
N LEU A 33 -11.72 11.38 4.68
CA LEU A 33 -11.51 10.63 3.42
C LEU A 33 -12.12 11.31 2.20
N THR A 34 -13.43 11.64 2.26
CA THR A 34 -14.15 12.30 1.15
C THR A 34 -13.54 13.66 0.82
N LEU A 35 -13.29 14.50 1.84
CA LEU A 35 -12.69 15.83 1.65
C LEU A 35 -11.31 15.75 0.99
N ARG A 36 -10.48 14.78 1.40
CA ARG A 36 -9.14 14.57 0.83
C ARG A 36 -9.22 14.10 -0.62
N LEU A 37 -10.16 13.21 -0.94
CA LEU A 37 -10.40 12.79 -2.31
C LEU A 37 -10.89 13.92 -3.19
N GLU A 38 -11.83 14.76 -2.72
CA GLU A 38 -12.28 15.95 -3.43
C GLU A 38 -11.12 16.90 -3.74
N LEU A 39 -10.26 17.16 -2.73
CA LEU A 39 -9.05 17.96 -2.88
C LEU A 39 -8.12 17.36 -3.95
N MET A 40 -7.87 16.05 -3.90
CA MET A 40 -7.01 15.34 -4.85
C MET A 40 -7.60 15.32 -6.28
N SER A 41 -8.90 15.07 -6.42
CA SER A 41 -9.63 15.13 -7.69
C SER A 41 -9.55 16.52 -8.33
N ALA A 42 -9.56 17.58 -7.53
CA ALA A 42 -9.47 18.95 -8.03
C ALA A 42 -8.02 19.37 -8.34
N SER A 43 -7.06 18.95 -7.53
CA SER A 43 -5.77 19.65 -7.43
C SER A 43 -4.53 18.82 -7.80
N LEU A 44 -4.58 17.48 -7.77
CA LEU A 44 -3.42 16.66 -8.17
C LEU A 44 -2.98 17.01 -9.60
N PRO A 45 -1.74 16.66 -10.02
CA PRO A 45 -1.39 16.73 -11.43
C PRO A 45 -2.43 16.03 -12.31
N VAL A 46 -2.77 16.65 -13.45
CA VAL A 46 -3.95 16.31 -14.27
C VAL A 46 -4.06 14.82 -14.57
N ARG A 47 -2.93 14.10 -14.74
CA ARG A 47 -2.90 12.67 -15.02
C ARG A 47 -3.44 11.77 -13.89
N PHE A 48 -3.45 12.22 -12.63
CA PHE A 48 -3.91 11.44 -11.48
C PHE A 48 -5.36 11.75 -11.07
N ARG A 49 -5.89 12.91 -11.47
CA ARG A 49 -7.26 13.34 -11.14
C ARG A 49 -8.33 12.32 -11.56
N PRO A 50 -8.27 11.66 -12.74
CA PRO A 50 -9.27 10.65 -13.10
C PRO A 50 -9.32 9.47 -12.13
N THR A 51 -8.17 9.04 -11.62
CA THR A 51 -8.10 7.95 -10.62
C THR A 51 -8.71 8.40 -9.29
N ALA A 52 -8.36 9.59 -8.81
CA ALA A 52 -8.96 10.17 -7.60
C ALA A 52 -10.48 10.31 -7.74
N SER A 53 -10.97 10.85 -8.86
CA SER A 53 -12.41 11.03 -9.09
C SER A 53 -13.16 9.70 -9.23
N SER A 54 -12.53 8.69 -9.83
CA SER A 54 -13.11 7.36 -9.88
C SER A 54 -13.25 6.75 -8.49
N ILE A 55 -12.23 6.90 -7.63
CA ILE A 55 -12.27 6.37 -6.25
C ILE A 55 -13.25 7.18 -5.38
N LEU A 56 -13.34 8.50 -5.60
CA LEU A 56 -14.36 9.34 -4.98
C LEU A 56 -15.78 8.88 -5.33
N GLY A 57 -16.01 8.40 -6.55
CA GLY A 57 -17.27 7.78 -6.94
C GLY A 57 -17.61 6.50 -6.17
N ASP A 58 -16.59 5.77 -5.70
CA ASP A 58 -16.70 4.51 -4.95
C ASP A 58 -16.62 4.73 -3.42
N ILE A 59 -16.54 5.98 -2.94
CA ILE A 59 -16.18 6.27 -1.54
C ILE A 59 -17.23 5.75 -0.56
N SER A 60 -18.51 5.81 -0.92
CA SER A 60 -19.60 5.33 -0.07
C SER A 60 -19.54 3.82 0.10
N GLU A 61 -19.23 3.06 -0.96
CA GLU A 61 -19.00 1.62 -0.83
C GLU A 61 -17.72 1.32 -0.05
N ILE A 62 -16.63 2.06 -0.28
CA ILE A 62 -15.37 1.89 0.47
C ILE A 62 -15.61 2.11 1.96
N GLU A 63 -16.29 3.18 2.37
CA GLU A 63 -16.60 3.45 3.79
C GLU A 63 -17.56 2.43 4.41
N ALA A 64 -18.29 1.66 3.60
CA ALA A 64 -19.11 0.54 4.05
C ALA A 64 -18.32 -0.77 4.28
N LEU A 65 -17.04 -0.83 3.88
CA LEU A 65 -16.16 -1.94 4.28
C LEU A 65 -15.94 -1.94 5.80
N PRO A 66 -15.56 -3.09 6.40
CA PRO A 66 -15.20 -3.13 7.82
C PRO A 66 -14.09 -2.14 8.14
N TRP A 67 -14.25 -1.38 9.21
CA TRP A 67 -13.23 -0.43 9.66
C TRP A 67 -12.23 -1.16 10.55
N VAL A 68 -10.95 -1.08 10.22
CA VAL A 68 -9.87 -1.79 10.89
C VAL A 68 -8.85 -0.82 11.43
N PHE A 69 -8.16 -1.21 12.50
CA PHE A 69 -7.03 -0.45 13.00
C PHE A 69 -5.84 -0.65 12.06
N THR A 70 -5.32 0.45 11.51
CA THR A 70 -4.23 0.47 10.54
C THR A 70 -2.98 1.09 11.14
N HIS A 71 -1.81 0.78 10.58
CA HIS A 71 -0.53 1.29 11.08
C HIS A 71 -0.31 2.79 10.78
N GLY A 72 -0.81 3.28 9.64
CA GLY A 72 -0.63 4.66 9.21
C GLY A 72 0.70 4.94 8.49
N ASP A 73 1.81 4.33 8.90
CA ASP A 73 3.14 4.55 8.28
C ASP A 73 3.89 3.23 7.96
N PHE A 74 3.40 2.48 6.97
CA PHE A 74 3.95 1.16 6.62
C PHE A 74 5.13 1.26 5.63
N LEU A 75 6.23 1.87 6.08
CA LEU A 75 7.49 1.99 5.32
C LEU A 75 8.56 1.01 5.83
N ALA A 76 9.54 0.69 4.98
CA ALA A 76 10.61 -0.27 5.30
C ALA A 76 11.35 0.05 6.61
N ALA A 77 11.50 1.34 6.95
CA ALA A 77 12.15 1.80 8.18
C ALA A 77 11.39 1.39 9.46
N ASN A 78 10.07 1.15 9.37
CA ASN A 78 9.20 0.83 10.50
C ASN A 78 8.95 -0.69 10.64
N ILE A 79 9.56 -1.52 9.78
CA ILE A 79 9.33 -2.97 9.75
C ILE A 79 10.53 -3.70 10.35
N MET A 80 10.30 -4.42 11.44
CA MET A 80 11.29 -5.33 12.01
C MET A 80 11.20 -6.68 11.33
N VAL A 81 12.36 -7.23 10.93
CA VAL A 81 12.46 -8.52 10.26
C VAL A 81 13.47 -9.43 10.93
N ASN A 82 13.16 -10.72 10.94
CA ASN A 82 14.17 -11.72 11.30
C ASN A 82 15.21 -11.83 10.15
N PRO A 83 16.50 -11.60 10.42
CA PRO A 83 17.52 -11.50 9.37
C PRO A 83 17.79 -12.82 8.64
N TYR A 84 17.42 -13.96 9.23
CA TYR A 84 17.64 -15.28 8.63
C TYR A 84 16.46 -15.76 7.79
N SER A 85 15.24 -15.42 8.19
CA SER A 85 14.01 -15.92 7.56
C SER A 85 13.24 -14.88 6.76
N GLY A 86 13.54 -13.59 6.91
CA GLY A 86 12.80 -12.49 6.29
C GLY A 86 11.34 -12.39 6.77
N LYS A 87 11.03 -13.01 7.91
CA LYS A 87 9.72 -12.91 8.56
C LYS A 87 9.58 -11.57 9.25
N LEU A 88 8.41 -10.96 9.12
CA LEU A 88 8.03 -9.79 9.91
C LEU A 88 7.94 -10.20 11.38
N THR A 89 8.63 -9.48 12.26
CA THR A 89 8.64 -9.76 13.71
C THR A 89 8.04 -8.63 14.55
N GLY A 90 7.84 -7.45 13.97
CA GLY A 90 7.25 -6.31 14.66
C GLY A 90 7.12 -5.09 13.75
N LEU A 91 6.34 -4.12 14.23
CA LEU A 91 6.20 -2.80 13.62
C LEU A 91 6.54 -1.73 14.67
N LEU A 92 7.22 -0.68 14.21
CA LEU A 92 7.59 0.49 15.00
C LEU A 92 6.75 1.69 14.55
N ASP A 93 6.71 2.71 15.39
CA ASP A 93 6.10 4.01 15.07
C ASP A 93 4.60 3.95 14.71
N TRP A 94 3.78 3.79 15.75
CA TRP A 94 2.32 3.78 15.63
C TRP A 94 1.69 5.18 15.73
N ALA A 95 2.46 6.25 15.52
CA ALA A 95 1.96 7.63 15.67
C ALA A 95 0.84 7.98 14.68
N GLU A 96 0.92 7.45 13.46
CA GLU A 96 -0.08 7.63 12.40
C GLU A 96 -1.21 6.58 12.43
N ALA A 97 -1.24 5.72 13.46
CA ALA A 97 -2.19 4.62 13.51
C ALA A 97 -3.61 5.11 13.76
N GLU A 98 -4.54 4.72 12.88
CA GLU A 98 -5.94 5.10 12.99
C GLU A 98 -6.89 4.05 12.40
N TRP A 99 -8.18 4.25 12.61
CA TRP A 99 -9.22 3.40 12.05
C TRP A 99 -9.55 3.83 10.63
N LEU A 100 -9.39 2.93 9.66
CA LEU A 100 -9.70 3.17 8.25
C LEU A 100 -10.48 1.99 7.66
N PRO A 101 -11.23 2.21 6.56
CA PRO A 101 -11.85 1.11 5.83
C PRO A 101 -10.81 0.07 5.40
N PHE A 102 -11.18 -1.20 5.51
CA PHE A 102 -10.30 -2.31 5.17
C PHE A 102 -9.79 -2.19 3.72
N GLY A 103 -8.48 -2.40 3.53
CA GLY A 103 -7.82 -2.20 2.24
C GLY A 103 -7.04 -0.90 2.15
N VAL A 104 -7.46 0.17 2.84
CA VAL A 104 -6.75 1.47 2.80
C VAL A 104 -5.31 1.32 3.28
N GLY A 105 -5.08 0.68 4.42
CA GLY A 105 -3.73 0.39 4.94
C GLY A 105 -2.90 -0.60 4.11
N MET A 106 -3.44 -1.18 3.02
CA MET A 106 -2.71 -2.11 2.16
C MET A 106 -1.84 -1.42 1.10
N TYR A 107 -1.80 -0.08 1.06
CA TYR A 107 -0.85 0.64 0.20
C TYR A 107 0.59 0.18 0.45
N GLY A 108 0.93 -0.18 1.70
CA GLY A 108 2.23 -0.72 2.09
C GLY A 108 2.63 -1.99 1.33
N LEU A 109 1.69 -2.72 0.71
CA LEU A 109 2.05 -3.80 -0.20
C LEU A 109 2.90 -3.30 -1.37
N GLU A 110 2.60 -2.12 -1.91
CA GLU A 110 3.34 -1.57 -3.04
C GLU A 110 4.79 -1.23 -2.64
N GLU A 111 4.98 -0.69 -1.44
CA GLU A 111 6.29 -0.46 -0.83
C GLU A 111 7.08 -1.77 -0.61
N LEU A 112 6.41 -2.85 -0.20
CA LEU A 112 7.07 -4.16 -0.02
C LEU A 112 7.53 -4.84 -1.31
N LEU A 113 7.10 -4.35 -2.47
CA LEU A 113 7.32 -5.00 -3.76
C LEU A 113 8.46 -4.39 -4.57
N GLY A 114 9.17 -3.42 -4.01
CA GLY A 114 10.29 -2.77 -4.65
C GLY A 114 11.15 -2.01 -3.67
N GLU A 115 12.03 -1.18 -4.22
CA GLU A 115 12.95 -0.35 -3.45
C GLU A 115 13.34 0.89 -4.26
N ASP A 116 13.90 1.88 -3.58
CA ASP A 116 14.54 3.00 -4.26
C ASP A 116 15.89 2.57 -4.83
N ASN A 117 16.09 2.81 -6.12
CA ASN A 117 17.38 2.57 -6.76
C ASN A 117 18.42 3.64 -6.33
N LEU A 118 19.65 3.54 -6.86
CA LEU A 118 20.73 4.50 -6.55
C LEU A 118 20.40 5.97 -6.89
N SER A 119 19.40 6.22 -7.73
CA SER A 119 18.92 7.57 -8.07
C SER A 119 17.75 8.05 -7.19
N GLY A 120 17.35 7.27 -6.18
CA GLY A 120 16.20 7.58 -5.32
C GLY A 120 14.85 7.41 -6.01
N ARG A 121 14.77 6.58 -7.07
CA ARG A 121 13.52 6.29 -7.76
C ARG A 121 13.04 4.89 -7.40
N PHE A 122 11.77 4.77 -7.03
CA PHE A 122 11.18 3.49 -6.72
C PHE A 122 11.12 2.59 -7.96
N VAL A 123 11.63 1.37 -7.82
CA VAL A 123 11.56 0.32 -8.84
C VAL A 123 11.04 -0.97 -8.21
N TYR A 124 10.10 -1.63 -8.88
CA TYR A 124 9.63 -2.95 -8.46
C TYR A 124 10.72 -4.01 -8.66
N TYR A 125 10.75 -4.98 -7.74
CA TYR A 125 11.49 -6.22 -7.94
C TYR A 125 10.97 -7.01 -9.15
N HIS A 126 11.82 -7.86 -9.73
CA HIS A 126 11.44 -8.71 -10.85
C HIS A 126 10.24 -9.62 -10.51
N GLU A 127 10.18 -10.08 -9.26
CA GLU A 127 9.17 -10.98 -8.71
C GLU A 127 7.91 -10.26 -8.22
N ALA A 128 7.81 -8.92 -8.35
CA ALA A 128 6.74 -8.13 -7.74
C ALA A 128 5.32 -8.60 -8.10
N MET A 129 5.12 -9.11 -9.32
CA MET A 129 3.83 -9.68 -9.72
C MET A 129 3.52 -10.97 -8.95
N GLN A 130 4.51 -11.86 -8.83
CA GLN A 130 4.36 -13.15 -8.14
C GLN A 130 4.13 -12.94 -6.64
N LEU A 131 4.89 -12.02 -6.02
CA LEU A 131 4.74 -11.66 -4.61
C LEU A 131 3.38 -11.03 -4.31
N ARG A 132 2.86 -10.18 -5.20
CA ARG A 132 1.50 -9.62 -5.09
C ARG A 132 0.43 -10.70 -5.15
N ASN A 133 0.55 -11.67 -6.05
CA ASN A 133 -0.37 -12.80 -6.12
C ASN A 133 -0.33 -13.63 -4.83
N ILE A 134 0.86 -13.91 -4.31
CA ILE A 134 1.05 -14.62 -3.03
C ILE A 134 0.37 -13.87 -1.88
N PHE A 135 0.48 -12.54 -1.82
CA PHE A 135 -0.21 -11.74 -0.82
C PHE A 135 -1.73 -11.92 -0.91
N TRP A 136 -2.32 -11.74 -2.10
CA TRP A 136 -3.78 -11.81 -2.28
C TRP A 136 -4.32 -13.22 -2.05
N GLU A 137 -3.64 -14.26 -2.54
CA GLU A 137 -4.00 -15.66 -2.28
C GLU A 137 -3.96 -15.96 -0.77
N GLN A 138 -2.90 -15.52 -0.08
CA GLN A 138 -2.77 -15.72 1.36
C GLN A 138 -3.86 -14.96 2.14
N LEU A 139 -4.19 -13.73 1.73
CA LEU A 139 -5.22 -12.93 2.38
C LEU A 139 -6.60 -13.56 2.20
N MET A 140 -6.95 -13.97 0.99
CA MET A 140 -8.24 -14.62 0.69
C MET A 140 -8.37 -15.97 1.40
N LEU A 141 -7.27 -16.71 1.56
CA LEU A 141 -7.24 -17.93 2.36
C LEU A 141 -7.52 -17.66 3.85
N LEU A 142 -7.01 -16.55 4.40
CA LEU A 142 -7.15 -16.18 5.80
C LEU A 142 -8.44 -15.43 6.13
N VAL A 143 -9.08 -14.83 5.11
CA VAL A 143 -10.35 -14.10 5.18
C VAL A 143 -11.32 -14.65 4.12
N PRO A 144 -11.91 -15.83 4.33
CA PRO A 144 -12.79 -16.48 3.34
C PRO A 144 -14.02 -15.65 2.97
N GLU A 145 -14.40 -14.67 3.79
CA GLU A 145 -15.49 -13.72 3.52
C GLU A 145 -15.21 -12.85 2.28
N LEU A 146 -13.94 -12.61 1.95
CA LEU A 146 -13.56 -11.90 0.72
C LEU A 146 -13.84 -12.76 -0.53
N ASP A 147 -13.62 -14.07 -0.45
CA ASP A 147 -13.76 -14.99 -1.59
C ASP A 147 -15.24 -15.24 -1.96
N ARG A 148 -16.15 -15.16 -0.98
CA ARG A 148 -17.60 -15.39 -1.19
C ARG A 148 -18.29 -14.33 -2.06
N ALA A 149 -17.64 -13.18 -2.29
CA ALA A 149 -18.18 -12.11 -3.11
C ALA A 149 -17.08 -11.43 -3.93
N SER A 150 -16.98 -11.76 -5.22
CA SER A 150 -16.00 -11.19 -6.16
C SER A 150 -15.98 -9.65 -6.17
N LYS A 151 -17.13 -9.02 -5.90
CA LYS A 151 -17.27 -7.56 -5.77
C LYS A 151 -16.52 -6.99 -4.56
N THR A 152 -16.47 -7.72 -3.44
CA THR A 152 -15.79 -7.27 -2.22
C THR A 152 -14.29 -7.17 -2.43
N VAL A 153 -13.65 -8.17 -3.07
CA VAL A 153 -12.21 -8.10 -3.39
C VAL A 153 -11.89 -6.93 -4.31
N ALA A 154 -12.73 -6.67 -5.31
CA ALA A 154 -12.55 -5.52 -6.20
C ALA A 154 -12.62 -4.20 -5.41
N LEU A 155 -13.57 -4.08 -4.48
CA LEU A 155 -13.72 -2.90 -3.62
C LEU A 155 -12.55 -2.73 -2.64
N VAL A 156 -12.03 -3.81 -2.05
CA VAL A 156 -10.82 -3.76 -1.20
C VAL A 156 -9.59 -3.32 -2.00
N LYS A 157 -9.48 -3.74 -3.27
CA LYS A 157 -8.43 -3.22 -4.17
C LYS A 157 -8.61 -1.74 -4.48
N ARG A 158 -9.84 -1.25 -4.57
CA ARG A 158 -10.12 0.19 -4.72
C ARG A 158 -9.73 0.96 -3.46
N ALA A 159 -10.05 0.42 -2.27
CA ALA A 159 -9.59 0.95 -1.00
C ALA A 159 -8.05 0.96 -0.89
N GLN A 160 -7.35 -0.05 -1.44
CA GLN A 160 -5.89 -0.03 -1.53
C GLN A 160 -5.37 1.14 -2.40
N GLN A 161 -6.00 1.39 -3.56
CA GLN A 161 -5.65 2.55 -4.39
C GLN A 161 -5.92 3.88 -3.65
N LEU A 162 -6.99 3.94 -2.85
CA LEU A 162 -7.26 5.07 -1.97
C LEU A 162 -6.09 5.26 -0.98
N GLY A 163 -5.60 4.20 -0.36
CA GLY A 163 -4.41 4.27 0.51
C GLY A 163 -3.18 4.86 -0.19
N VAL A 164 -2.91 4.43 -1.43
CA VAL A 164 -1.82 4.99 -2.25
C VAL A 164 -2.00 6.49 -2.49
N LEU A 165 -3.23 6.92 -2.81
CA LEU A 165 -3.55 8.34 -3.00
C LEU A 165 -3.43 9.13 -1.69
N LEU A 166 -3.89 8.62 -0.57
CA LEU A 166 -3.80 9.33 0.71
C LEU A 166 -2.34 9.51 1.14
N TRP A 167 -1.52 8.48 0.96
CA TRP A 167 -0.13 8.48 1.40
C TRP A 167 0.78 9.29 0.48
N HIS A 168 0.69 9.11 -0.84
CA HIS A 168 1.59 9.78 -1.80
C HIS A 168 0.94 10.97 -2.54
N GLY A 169 -0.37 11.18 -2.39
CA GLY A 169 -1.11 12.26 -3.05
C GLY A 169 -1.27 13.52 -2.22
N ILE A 170 -1.03 13.42 -0.91
CA ILE A 170 -1.12 14.53 0.04
C ILE A 170 0.30 14.86 0.47
N ALA A 171 0.66 16.13 0.39
CA ALA A 171 2.00 16.53 0.82
C ALA A 171 2.04 16.66 2.35
N PHE A 172 3.12 16.16 2.94
CA PHE A 172 3.41 16.30 4.35
C PHE A 172 4.30 17.53 4.56
N ASP A 173 3.68 18.67 4.89
CA ASP A 173 4.39 19.92 5.21
C ASP A 173 4.37 20.14 6.73
N ASP A 174 5.34 19.58 7.46
CA ASP A 174 5.45 19.69 8.92
C ASP A 174 4.17 19.24 9.66
N GLY A 175 3.59 18.11 9.26
CA GLY A 175 2.33 17.59 9.81
C GLY A 175 1.07 18.23 9.24
N LYS A 176 1.18 19.23 8.35
CA LYS A 176 0.02 19.79 7.64
C LYS A 176 -0.32 18.92 6.44
N LEU A 177 -1.51 18.33 6.47
CA LEU A 177 -2.05 17.49 5.41
C LEU A 177 -3.12 18.24 4.59
N ASN A 178 -2.83 19.49 4.22
CA ASN A 178 -3.80 20.44 3.65
C ASN A 178 -3.57 20.80 2.17
N ARG A 179 -2.55 20.22 1.52
CA ARG A 179 -2.30 20.36 0.09
C ARG A 179 -1.99 19.01 -0.55
N VAL A 180 -2.12 18.96 -1.87
CA VAL A 180 -1.67 17.82 -2.66
C VAL A 180 -0.20 17.95 -3.04
N VAL A 181 0.39 16.86 -3.48
CA VAL A 181 1.73 16.84 -4.08
C VAL A 181 1.76 17.54 -5.45
N GLU A 182 2.88 18.20 -5.77
CA GLU A 182 3.09 19.02 -6.96
C GLU A 182 4.34 18.60 -7.73
N GLU A 183 4.29 18.67 -9.06
CA GLU A 183 5.46 18.40 -9.91
C GLU A 183 6.52 19.50 -9.75
N GLY A 184 7.79 19.11 -9.69
CA GLY A 184 8.92 20.01 -9.45
C GLY A 184 9.12 20.39 -7.98
N ARG A 185 8.23 19.95 -7.07
CA ARG A 185 8.35 20.15 -5.62
C ARG A 185 8.39 18.82 -4.86
N ASP A 186 7.46 17.93 -5.15
CA ASP A 186 7.27 16.65 -4.45
C ASP A 186 7.55 15.45 -5.37
N ASP A 187 8.59 15.57 -6.21
CA ASP A 187 8.85 14.65 -7.33
C ASP A 187 9.00 13.17 -6.92
N HIS A 188 9.45 12.91 -5.70
CA HIS A 188 9.55 11.57 -5.14
C HIS A 188 8.17 10.91 -4.98
N GLU A 189 7.20 11.64 -4.44
CA GLU A 189 5.83 11.19 -4.25
C GLU A 189 5.10 11.09 -5.60
N ILE A 190 5.35 12.06 -6.49
CA ILE A 190 4.87 12.01 -7.87
C ILE A 190 5.37 10.76 -8.60
N GLN A 191 6.62 10.37 -8.38
CA GLN A 191 7.20 9.17 -8.98
C GLN A 191 6.54 7.90 -8.43
N ARG A 192 6.27 7.82 -7.12
CA ARG A 192 5.54 6.69 -6.51
C ARG A 192 4.09 6.61 -6.99
N LEU A 193 3.35 7.72 -7.00
CA LEU A 193 1.99 7.77 -7.58
C LEU A 193 1.98 7.26 -9.02
N THR A 194 2.98 7.67 -9.82
CA THR A 194 3.12 7.19 -11.20
C THR A 194 3.29 5.68 -11.22
N VAL A 195 4.21 5.12 -10.43
CA VAL A 195 4.49 3.68 -10.47
C VAL A 195 3.32 2.84 -9.91
N PHE A 196 2.74 3.25 -8.79
CA PHE A 196 1.74 2.48 -8.04
C PHE A 196 0.35 2.52 -8.70
N LEU A 197 -0.03 3.65 -9.29
CA LEU A 197 -1.34 3.78 -9.96
C LEU A 197 -1.33 3.28 -11.42
N SER A 198 -0.16 3.22 -12.08
CA SER A 198 -0.06 2.73 -13.47
C SER A 198 -0.36 1.24 -13.64
N ARG A 199 -0.20 0.42 -12.59
CA ARG A 199 -0.36 -1.04 -12.66
C ARG A 199 -1.68 -1.55 -12.11
N THR A 200 -2.43 -0.70 -11.41
CA THR A 200 -3.74 -1.07 -10.86
C THR A 200 -4.89 -0.84 -11.85
N SER A 201 -4.60 -0.22 -13.01
CA SER A 201 -5.54 0.04 -14.11
C SER A 201 -5.58 -1.04 -15.19
N SER A 202 -4.77 -2.10 -15.12
CA SER A 202 -4.74 -3.17 -16.14
C SER A 202 -5.48 -4.43 -15.69
N THR A 203 -6.77 -4.53 -16.02
CA THR A 203 -7.36 -5.79 -16.49
C THR A 203 -6.81 -6.09 -17.88
N GLN A 204 -5.59 -6.63 -17.97
CA GLN A 204 -5.16 -7.40 -19.14
C GLN A 204 -4.27 -8.56 -18.69
N GLN A 205 -4.88 -9.74 -18.66
CA GLN A 205 -4.19 -11.02 -18.73
C GLN A 205 -3.59 -11.19 -20.13
N SER A 206 -2.33 -11.60 -20.20
CA SER A 206 -1.79 -12.35 -21.34
C SER A 206 -0.63 -13.22 -20.87
N PRO A 207 -0.49 -14.44 -21.41
CA PRO A 207 0.26 -15.52 -20.77
C PRO A 207 1.78 -15.37 -20.91
N LEU A 208 2.46 -15.94 -19.91
CA LEU A 208 3.91 -16.09 -19.76
C LEU A 208 4.60 -16.53 -21.06
N ARG A 209 5.49 -15.68 -21.58
CA ARG A 209 6.56 -16.12 -22.48
C ARG A 209 7.66 -16.72 -21.62
N LYS A 210 7.87 -18.04 -21.75
CA LYS A 210 9.02 -18.74 -21.18
C LYS A 210 10.31 -18.13 -21.75
N ILE A 211 11.19 -17.65 -20.88
CA ILE A 211 12.59 -17.41 -21.21
C ILE A 211 13.42 -18.31 -20.29
N SER A 212 14.23 -19.15 -20.93
CA SER A 212 15.13 -20.13 -20.32
C SER A 212 16.29 -19.45 -19.58
N PRO A 213 16.95 -20.14 -18.62
CA PRO A 213 17.73 -19.50 -17.58
C PRO A 213 19.15 -19.20 -18.04
N LEU A 214 19.65 -18.00 -17.78
CA LEU A 214 21.08 -17.75 -17.74
C LEU A 214 21.44 -16.66 -16.71
N MET A 215 22.36 -17.06 -15.82
CA MET A 215 23.14 -16.25 -14.87
C MET A 215 22.47 -15.85 -13.56
N SER A 216 22.49 -16.82 -12.64
CA SER A 216 22.55 -16.60 -11.20
C SER A 216 23.90 -15.98 -10.81
N SER A 217 23.95 -14.69 -10.48
CA SER A 217 24.99 -14.13 -9.61
C SER A 217 24.68 -12.70 -9.23
N SER A 218 23.87 -12.50 -8.18
CA SER A 218 23.85 -11.23 -7.43
C SER A 218 23.56 -11.38 -5.93
N LEU A 219 23.76 -12.59 -5.37
CA LEU A 219 23.64 -12.81 -3.92
C LEU A 219 24.99 -13.08 -3.22
N SER A 220 26.11 -12.83 -3.90
CA SER A 220 27.45 -13.00 -3.32
C SER A 220 28.17 -11.68 -2.96
N LEU A 221 27.59 -10.51 -3.26
CA LEU A 221 28.25 -9.22 -3.00
C LEU A 221 27.91 -8.56 -1.66
N ILE A 222 26.89 -9.04 -0.93
CA ILE A 222 26.54 -8.49 0.40
C ILE A 222 27.36 -9.16 1.53
N ARG A 223 28.05 -10.28 1.26
CA ARG A 223 28.85 -10.99 2.28
C ARG A 223 30.28 -10.47 2.44
N SER A 224 30.76 -9.56 1.60
CA SER A 224 32.14 -9.05 1.67
C SER A 224 32.30 -7.73 2.43
N PHE A 225 31.20 -7.06 2.81
CA PHE A 225 31.25 -5.74 3.48
C PHE A 225 31.07 -5.78 5.00
N LEU A 226 30.64 -6.91 5.58
CA LEU A 226 30.33 -7.02 7.02
C LEU A 226 31.37 -7.78 7.86
N LEU A 227 32.56 -8.09 7.32
CA LEU A 227 33.64 -8.77 8.05
C LEU A 227 34.98 -8.00 8.07
N ARG A 228 34.97 -6.69 7.83
CA ARG A 228 36.15 -5.83 8.06
C ARG A 228 35.79 -4.66 8.96
N LYS A 229 35.59 -4.96 10.24
CA LYS A 229 35.82 -4.07 11.39
C LYS A 229 35.58 -4.86 12.68
N VAL A 230 36.53 -5.75 12.98
CA VAL A 230 36.99 -6.08 14.33
C VAL A 230 38.50 -5.99 14.27
#